data_AF-A0A372FSX8-F1
#
_entry.id   AF-A0A372FSX8-F1
#
_cell.length_a   1.000
_cell.length_b   1.000
_cell.length_c   1.000
_cell.angle_alpha   90.00
_cell.angle_beta   90.00
_cell.angle_gamma   90.00
#
_symmetry.space_group_name_H-M   'P 1'
#
loop_
_entity.id
_entity.type
_entity.pdbx_description
1 polymer ?
#
loop_
_entity_poly.entity_id
_entity_poly.type
_entity_poly.pdbx_seq_one_letter_code
_entity_poly.pdbx_strand_id
1 'polypeptide(L)'
;MARQIQQVIDEGHDQGFGSLQLVRDTGAVELRWKGNLPAAVDEAVRAGRRDVPVAVVGSKFTLAELTAEIHRLFKAPASQLGGELVTAAPLPDASGLKLSVAGTTSVAAVTSNLRANRIPVQVTAGSAIQPAGRWDDVTPFWGGSVIWTGTGSLCTAGFAARTSTNAQVMITARHCGANTNWYTPLYQLYVGRSNSGSAALDAMTISEQTYQGAVFTGPFNSNYGVPIVGWASAVLNDVACTSGGLSGNDCNTRITETNIYFNLNGNVTGPAFVTEHLAGVASVGQGDSGGPTIGYDTGGFRALGIISAVATGQQFEGTCQGYDYTGRVCSRVALHINIGSILSHFNLTIATS
;
A
#
# COMPACT_ATOMS: atom_id res chain seq x y z
N MET A 1 21.35 -6.18 -15.69
CA MET A 1 22.47 -6.88 -15.02
C MET A 1 22.04 -7.42 -13.66
N ALA A 2 22.06 -6.65 -12.56
CA ALA A 2 21.58 -7.15 -11.26
C ALA A 2 20.16 -7.73 -11.32
N ARG A 3 19.25 -7.08 -12.04
CA ARG A 3 17.88 -7.58 -12.26
C ARG A 3 17.79 -8.93 -12.99
N GLN A 4 18.72 -9.24 -13.91
CA GLN A 4 18.72 -10.53 -14.62
C GLN A 4 19.25 -11.66 -13.73
N ILE A 5 20.25 -11.38 -12.91
CA ILE A 5 20.73 -12.33 -11.90
C ILE A 5 19.62 -12.59 -10.87
N GLN A 6 18.94 -11.54 -10.41
CA GLN A 6 17.81 -11.64 -9.49
C GLN A 6 16.65 -12.45 -10.10
N GLN A 7 16.31 -12.22 -11.37
CA GLN A 7 15.25 -12.96 -12.06
C GLN A 7 15.50 -14.48 -12.06
N VAL A 8 16.71 -14.93 -12.38
CA VAL A 8 17.04 -16.36 -12.37
C VAL A 8 16.96 -16.96 -10.96
N ILE A 9 17.29 -16.18 -9.94
CA ILE A 9 17.13 -16.57 -8.53
C ILE A 9 15.64 -16.74 -8.20
N ASP A 10 14.81 -15.78 -8.59
CA ASP A 10 13.36 -15.77 -8.35
C ASP A 10 12.62 -16.90 -9.10
N GLU A 11 13.18 -17.39 -10.21
CA GLU A 11 12.68 -18.53 -10.99
C GLU A 11 12.94 -19.91 -10.32
N GLY A 12 13.41 -19.92 -9.06
CA GLY A 12 13.53 -21.13 -8.23
C GLY A 12 14.95 -21.68 -8.10
N HIS A 13 15.96 -20.89 -8.47
CA HIS A 13 17.38 -21.25 -8.29
C HIS A 13 17.99 -20.67 -7.01
N ASP A 14 17.20 -20.28 -6.01
CA ASP A 14 17.55 -19.51 -4.82
C ASP A 14 18.21 -20.30 -3.67
N GLN A 15 18.44 -21.60 -3.83
CA GLN A 15 18.85 -22.51 -2.74
C GLN A 15 20.15 -22.10 -2.01
N GLY A 16 21.06 -21.41 -2.69
CA GLY A 16 22.28 -20.86 -2.10
C GLY A 16 22.28 -19.34 -1.97
N PHE A 17 21.20 -18.66 -2.36
CA PHE A 17 21.14 -17.21 -2.41
C PHE A 17 21.23 -16.61 -1.01
N GLY A 18 22.14 -15.65 -0.79
CA GLY A 18 22.23 -14.86 0.44
C GLY A 18 21.68 -13.44 0.26
N SER A 19 22.26 -12.70 -0.69
CA SER A 19 21.85 -11.34 -1.04
C SER A 19 22.41 -10.94 -2.40
N LEU A 20 21.80 -9.92 -3.01
CA LEU A 20 22.30 -9.27 -4.22
C LEU A 20 22.28 -7.77 -3.99
N GLN A 21 23.42 -7.10 -4.17
CA GLN A 21 23.51 -5.66 -3.96
C GLN A 21 24.31 -4.94 -5.04
N LEU A 22 23.94 -3.69 -5.27
CA LEU A 22 24.74 -2.75 -6.04
C LEU A 22 25.68 -2.01 -5.09
N VAL A 23 26.99 -2.11 -5.33
CA VAL A 23 28.01 -1.37 -4.60
C VAL A 23 28.02 0.05 -5.14
N ARG A 24 27.47 1.00 -4.37
CA ARG A 24 27.19 2.37 -4.84
C ARG A 24 28.42 3.12 -5.37
N ASP A 25 29.60 2.85 -4.81
CA ASP A 25 30.80 3.61 -5.15
C ASP A 25 31.52 3.09 -6.40
N THR A 26 31.29 1.83 -6.77
CA THR A 26 31.97 1.18 -7.91
C THR A 26 31.01 0.79 -9.04
N GLY A 27 29.70 0.86 -8.80
CA GLY A 27 28.67 0.33 -9.71
C GLY A 27 28.73 -1.19 -9.86
N ALA A 28 29.57 -1.88 -9.07
CA ALA A 28 29.70 -3.33 -9.12
C ALA A 28 28.47 -4.00 -8.52
N VAL A 29 28.20 -5.22 -8.98
CA VAL A 29 27.18 -6.09 -8.40
C VAL A 29 27.88 -7.11 -7.52
N GLU A 30 27.44 -7.23 -6.27
CA GLU A 30 27.90 -8.27 -5.36
C GLU A 30 26.77 -9.26 -5.11
N LEU A 31 27.00 -10.51 -5.47
CA LEU A 31 26.13 -11.65 -5.20
C LEU A 31 26.73 -12.46 -4.05
N ARG A 32 26.02 -12.57 -2.93
CA ARG A 32 26.36 -13.44 -1.81
C ARG A 32 25.74 -14.81 -2.03
N TRP A 33 26.56 -15.86 -2.06
CA TRP A 33 26.12 -17.23 -2.33
C TRP A 33 26.73 -18.26 -1.38
N LYS A 34 25.90 -19.16 -0.84
CA LYS A 34 26.32 -20.29 -0.01
C LYS A 34 26.34 -21.58 -0.84
N GLY A 35 27.46 -22.29 -0.79
CA GLY A 35 27.63 -23.54 -1.53
C GLY A 35 27.91 -23.32 -3.02
N ASN A 36 27.58 -24.33 -3.83
CA ASN A 36 27.85 -24.30 -5.26
C ASN A 36 26.82 -23.43 -5.98
N LEU A 37 27.32 -22.63 -6.94
CA LEU A 37 26.48 -21.79 -7.79
C LEU A 37 25.78 -22.68 -8.84
N PRO A 38 24.44 -22.69 -8.94
CA PRO A 38 23.73 -23.43 -9.97
C PRO A 38 24.13 -22.95 -11.37
N ALA A 39 24.10 -23.85 -12.36
CA ALA A 39 24.53 -23.54 -13.72
C ALA A 39 23.80 -22.31 -14.32
N ALA A 40 22.49 -22.20 -14.09
CA ALA A 40 21.69 -21.06 -14.54
C ALA A 40 22.14 -19.72 -13.92
N VAL A 41 22.47 -19.73 -12.63
CA VAL A 41 22.95 -18.52 -11.93
C VAL A 41 24.37 -18.17 -12.36
N ASP A 42 25.24 -19.17 -12.57
CA ASP A 42 26.60 -18.96 -13.09
C ASP A 42 26.57 -18.39 -14.52
N GLU A 43 25.66 -18.86 -15.37
CA GLU A 43 25.44 -18.29 -16.69
C GLU A 43 24.98 -16.83 -16.61
N ALA A 44 24.01 -16.51 -15.75
CA ALA A 44 23.56 -15.14 -15.53
C ALA A 44 24.68 -14.22 -15.01
N VAL A 45 25.52 -14.73 -14.10
CA VAL A 45 26.70 -14.00 -13.60
C VAL A 45 27.71 -13.76 -14.73
N ARG A 46 28.04 -14.77 -15.53
CA ARG A 46 28.97 -14.63 -16.67
C ARG A 46 28.44 -13.66 -17.72
N ALA A 47 27.14 -13.66 -17.98
CA ALA A 47 26.49 -12.68 -18.84
C ALA A 47 26.64 -11.28 -18.26
N GLY A 48 26.30 -11.09 -16.97
CA GLY A 48 26.40 -9.79 -16.30
C GLY A 48 27.83 -9.23 -16.25
N ARG A 49 28.85 -10.09 -16.13
CA ARG A 49 30.28 -9.71 -16.15
C ARG A 49 30.75 -9.08 -17.46
N ARG A 50 29.99 -9.23 -18.55
CA ARG A 50 30.31 -8.56 -19.82
C ARG A 50 30.04 -7.06 -19.76
N ASP A 51 29.13 -6.64 -18.89
CA ASP A 51 28.64 -5.26 -18.81
C ASP A 51 29.12 -4.52 -17.55
N VAL A 52 29.16 -5.20 -16.41
CA VAL A 52 29.57 -4.62 -15.12
C VAL A 52 30.40 -5.61 -14.30
N PRO A 53 31.29 -5.15 -13.39
CA PRO A 53 31.95 -6.05 -12.46
C PRO A 53 30.91 -6.79 -11.58
N VAL A 54 30.92 -8.13 -11.63
CA VAL A 54 30.08 -8.97 -10.76
C VAL A 54 30.98 -9.85 -9.89
N ALA A 55 30.96 -9.58 -8.58
CA ALA A 55 31.62 -10.40 -7.58
C ALA A 55 30.64 -11.43 -7.02
N VAL A 56 31.02 -12.71 -7.07
CA VAL A 56 30.31 -13.76 -6.34
C VAL A 56 31.13 -14.05 -5.10
N VAL A 57 30.56 -13.76 -3.94
CA VAL A 57 31.25 -13.85 -2.65
C VAL A 57 30.55 -14.90 -1.81
N GLY A 58 31.33 -15.71 -1.09
CA GLY A 58 30.78 -16.71 -0.19
C GLY A 58 29.85 -16.09 0.84
N SER A 59 28.66 -16.70 1.01
CA SER A 59 27.70 -16.35 2.04
C SER A 59 27.71 -17.38 3.16
N LYS A 60 27.62 -16.90 4.40
CA LYS A 60 27.51 -17.77 5.58
C LYS A 60 26.09 -18.34 5.73
N PHE A 61 25.08 -17.54 5.38
CA PHE A 61 23.67 -17.89 5.46
C PHE A 61 22.97 -17.67 4.13
N THR A 62 21.98 -18.50 3.84
CA THR A 62 21.03 -18.25 2.76
C THR A 62 19.93 -17.29 3.22
N LEU A 63 19.27 -16.62 2.27
CA LEU A 63 18.09 -15.80 2.52
C LEU A 63 16.98 -16.63 3.17
N ALA A 64 16.84 -17.90 2.78
CA ALA A 64 15.89 -18.82 3.38
C ALA A 64 16.20 -19.06 4.88
N GLU A 65 17.46 -19.30 5.25
CA GLU A 65 17.90 -19.43 6.65
C GLU A 65 17.66 -18.14 7.44
N LEU A 66 18.01 -16.98 6.86
CA LEU A 66 17.82 -15.67 7.49
C LEU A 66 16.33 -15.33 7.69
N THR A 67 15.49 -15.61 6.70
CA THR A 67 14.04 -15.38 6.74
C THR A 67 13.33 -16.31 7.72
N ALA A 68 13.72 -17.59 7.76
CA ALA A 68 13.20 -18.53 8.73
C ALA A 68 13.50 -18.09 10.16
N GLU A 69 14.69 -17.54 10.39
CA GLU A 69 15.08 -17.02 11.69
C GLU A 69 14.35 -15.72 12.05
N ILE A 70 14.12 -14.82 11.10
CA ILE A 70 13.26 -13.64 11.27
C ILE A 70 11.87 -14.09 11.76
N HIS A 71 11.23 -15.05 11.07
CA HIS A 71 9.92 -15.57 11.47
C HIS A 71 9.93 -16.21 12.85
N ARG A 72 11.01 -16.92 13.22
CA ARG A 72 11.18 -17.51 14.54
C ARG A 72 11.27 -16.44 15.62
N LEU A 73 12.03 -15.36 15.38
CA LEU A 73 12.21 -14.25 16.32
C LEU A 73 10.92 -13.44 16.50
N PHE A 74 10.13 -13.22 15.45
CA PHE A 74 8.82 -12.57 15.56
C PHE A 74 7.77 -13.41 16.32
N LYS A 75 7.93 -14.73 16.39
CA LYS A 75 7.08 -15.61 17.20
C LYS A 75 7.51 -15.68 18.67
N ALA A 76 8.69 -15.17 19.02
CA ALA A 76 9.20 -15.21 20.38
C ALA A 76 8.47 -14.18 21.27
N PRO A 77 8.06 -14.53 22.50
CA PRO A 77 7.47 -13.57 23.42
C PRO A 77 8.42 -12.42 23.73
N ALA A 78 7.91 -11.18 23.88
CA ALA A 78 8.73 -10.02 24.25
C ALA A 78 9.50 -10.23 25.57
N SER A 79 8.94 -11.00 26.50
CA SER A 79 9.60 -11.39 27.75
C SER A 79 10.85 -12.25 27.54
N GLN A 80 10.89 -13.06 26.48
CA GLN A 80 12.06 -13.86 26.11
C GLN A 80 13.17 -12.99 25.50
N LEU A 81 12.80 -11.95 24.76
CA LEU A 81 13.75 -11.05 24.10
C LEU A 81 14.26 -9.95 25.06
N GLY A 82 13.47 -9.57 26.07
CA GLY A 82 13.74 -8.40 26.92
C GLY A 82 13.29 -7.08 26.29
N GLY A 83 12.35 -7.15 25.34
CA GLY A 83 11.81 -6.05 24.55
C GLY A 83 10.91 -6.59 23.43
N GLU A 84 10.07 -5.73 22.86
CA GLU A 84 9.24 -6.06 21.70
C GLU A 84 10.08 -5.98 20.43
N LEU A 85 10.07 -7.02 19.59
CA LEU A 85 10.75 -7.00 18.29
C LEU A 85 9.91 -6.19 17.29
N VAL A 86 10.52 -5.14 16.73
CA VAL A 86 9.85 -4.13 15.91
C VAL A 86 10.14 -4.32 14.42
N THR A 87 11.41 -4.48 14.05
CA THR A 87 11.82 -4.82 12.69
C THR A 87 12.95 -5.84 12.72
N ALA A 88 13.03 -6.66 11.68
CA ALA A 88 14.13 -7.59 11.47
C ALA A 88 14.42 -7.70 9.97
N ALA A 89 15.69 -7.62 9.58
CA ALA A 89 16.11 -7.74 8.17
C ALA A 89 17.47 -8.44 8.07
N PRO A 90 17.77 -9.15 6.96
CA PRO A 90 19.12 -9.59 6.64
C PRO A 90 20.12 -8.42 6.60
N LEU A 91 21.34 -8.64 7.08
CA LEU A 91 22.45 -7.74 6.77
C LEU A 91 22.79 -7.83 5.28
N PRO A 92 23.24 -6.73 4.64
CA PRO A 92 23.52 -6.73 3.20
C PRO A 92 24.57 -7.76 2.77
N ASP A 93 25.50 -8.12 3.66
CA ASP A 93 26.53 -9.14 3.45
C ASP A 93 26.07 -10.58 3.77
N ALA A 94 24.79 -10.76 4.12
CA ALA A 94 24.18 -12.01 4.55
C ALA A 94 24.90 -12.71 5.74
N SER A 95 25.62 -11.95 6.57
CA SER A 95 26.33 -12.47 7.74
C SER A 95 25.45 -12.67 8.98
N GLY A 96 24.25 -12.10 8.97
CA GLY A 96 23.34 -12.11 10.11
C GLY A 96 22.10 -11.24 9.90
N LEU A 97 21.45 -10.87 10.99
CA LEU A 97 20.25 -10.03 10.99
C LEU A 97 20.50 -8.69 11.69
N LYS A 98 19.85 -7.64 11.21
CA LYS A 98 19.66 -6.38 11.94
C LYS A 98 18.27 -6.36 12.55
N LEU A 99 18.18 -6.12 13.85
CA LEU A 99 16.96 -6.09 14.63
C LEU A 99 16.74 -4.71 15.26
N SER A 100 15.49 -4.29 15.33
CA SER A 100 15.06 -3.12 16.10
C SER A 100 14.11 -3.57 17.20
N VAL A 101 14.27 -3.06 18.41
CA VAL A 101 13.44 -3.45 19.58
C VAL A 101 12.90 -2.25 20.34
N ALA A 102 11.64 -2.31 20.76
CA ALA A 102 10.93 -1.29 21.53
C ALA A 102 10.55 -1.81 22.93
N GLY A 103 10.08 -0.90 23.80
CA GLY A 103 9.62 -1.25 25.15
C GLY A 103 10.72 -1.82 26.06
N THR A 104 11.99 -1.67 25.68
CA THR A 104 13.15 -2.15 26.43
C THR A 104 13.84 -1.01 27.18
N THR A 105 14.36 -1.29 28.36
CA THR A 105 15.21 -0.36 29.12
C THR A 105 16.70 -0.49 28.76
N SER A 106 17.09 -1.52 27.97
CA SER A 106 18.49 -1.76 27.61
C SER A 106 18.67 -2.67 26.37
N VAL A 107 19.18 -2.09 25.27
CA VAL A 107 19.60 -2.84 24.06
C VAL A 107 20.71 -3.86 24.38
N ALA A 108 21.58 -3.56 25.34
CA ALA A 108 22.64 -4.46 25.76
C ALA A 108 22.08 -5.74 26.42
N ALA A 109 20.99 -5.61 27.17
CA ALA A 109 20.29 -6.77 27.77
C ALA A 109 19.66 -7.66 26.69
N VAL A 110 18.97 -7.06 25.71
CA VAL A 110 18.39 -7.79 24.57
C VAL A 110 19.46 -8.50 23.75
N THR A 111 20.55 -7.80 23.45
CA THR A 111 21.72 -8.39 22.78
C THR A 111 22.28 -9.58 23.56
N SER A 112 22.34 -9.49 24.90
CA SER A 112 22.78 -10.59 25.75
C SER A 112 21.85 -11.80 25.68
N ASN A 113 20.53 -11.59 25.71
CA ASN A 113 19.52 -12.66 25.59
C ASN A 113 19.63 -13.41 24.25
N LEU A 114 20.06 -12.71 23.20
CA LEU A 114 20.23 -13.25 21.86
C LEU A 114 21.65 -13.76 21.55
N ARG A 115 22.58 -13.77 22.51
CA ARG A 115 23.97 -14.24 22.29
C ARG A 115 24.06 -15.69 21.83
N ALA A 116 23.17 -16.55 22.30
CA ALA A 116 23.12 -17.95 21.92
C ALA A 116 22.37 -18.19 20.59
N ASN A 117 21.94 -17.12 19.91
CA ASN A 117 21.20 -17.26 18.67
C ASN A 117 22.08 -17.84 17.57
N ARG A 118 21.51 -18.73 16.76
CA ARG A 118 22.26 -19.44 15.70
C ARG A 118 22.75 -18.51 14.60
N ILE A 119 21.97 -17.46 14.33
CA ILE A 119 22.33 -16.41 13.38
C ILE A 119 22.74 -15.17 14.18
N PRO A 120 23.91 -14.57 13.89
CA PRO A 120 24.34 -13.32 14.53
C PRO A 120 23.29 -12.22 14.36
N VAL A 121 23.05 -11.47 15.43
CA VAL A 121 22.11 -10.35 15.42
C VAL A 121 22.82 -9.05 15.79
N GLN A 122 22.45 -7.98 15.11
CA GLN A 122 22.79 -6.61 15.49
C GLN A 122 21.52 -5.94 15.99
N VAL A 123 21.47 -5.63 17.29
CA VAL A 123 20.28 -5.04 17.91
C VAL A 123 20.48 -3.53 18.06
N THR A 124 19.49 -2.77 17.64
CA THR A 124 19.40 -1.32 17.88
C THR A 124 18.13 -0.99 18.63
N ALA A 125 18.14 0.13 19.37
CA ALA A 125 16.90 0.67 19.93
C ALA A 125 15.97 1.11 18.80
N GLY A 126 14.71 0.71 18.91
CA GLY A 126 13.62 1.15 18.04
C GLY A 126 12.54 1.84 18.86
N SER A 127 11.80 2.73 18.22
CA SER A 127 10.48 3.13 18.72
C SER A 127 9.48 2.03 18.42
N ALA A 128 8.43 1.89 19.24
CA ALA A 128 7.31 1.04 18.87
C ALA A 128 6.81 1.48 17.48
N ILE A 129 6.70 0.55 16.54
CA ILE A 129 5.98 0.81 15.28
C ILE A 129 4.52 0.89 15.69
N GLN A 130 3.99 2.11 15.73
CA GLN A 130 2.55 2.29 15.84
C GLN A 130 1.95 1.95 14.47
N PRO A 131 0.84 1.20 14.40
CA PRO A 131 0.17 1.01 13.12
C PRO A 131 -0.25 2.39 12.59
N ALA A 132 0.21 2.78 11.39
CA ALA A 132 -0.54 3.72 10.58
C ALA A 132 -1.77 2.94 10.07
N GLY A 133 -2.80 2.84 10.91
CA GLY A 133 -4.07 2.27 10.50
C GLY A 133 -4.79 3.27 9.60
N ARG A 134 -5.78 2.83 8.83
CA ARG A 134 -6.58 3.73 7.98
C ARG A 134 -7.05 5.00 8.71
N TRP A 135 -7.30 4.96 10.02
CA TRP A 135 -7.81 6.07 10.84
C TRP A 135 -6.73 6.98 11.46
N ASP A 136 -5.48 6.60 11.33
CA ASP A 136 -4.32 7.33 11.86
C ASP A 136 -3.11 7.17 10.93
N ASP A 137 -3.35 7.44 9.66
CA ASP A 137 -2.30 7.42 8.66
C ASP A 137 -1.26 8.51 8.92
N VAL A 138 -0.02 8.28 8.53
CA VAL A 138 1.07 9.24 8.71
C VAL A 138 1.77 9.48 7.40
N THR A 139 2.47 10.62 7.29
CA THR A 139 3.18 10.94 6.05
C THR A 139 4.30 9.91 5.77
N PRO A 140 4.46 9.43 4.52
CA PRO A 140 3.64 9.74 3.35
C PRO A 140 2.26 9.06 3.39
N PHE A 141 1.18 9.85 3.25
CA PHE A 141 -0.17 9.32 3.36
C PHE A 141 -0.53 8.44 2.15
N TRP A 142 -1.33 7.40 2.40
CA TRP A 142 -1.73 6.39 1.42
C TRP A 142 -3.22 6.49 1.09
N GLY A 143 -3.60 5.91 -0.04
CA GLY A 143 -5.00 5.72 -0.39
C GLY A 143 -5.71 4.74 0.54
N GLY A 144 -7.01 4.93 0.75
CA GLY A 144 -7.82 4.10 1.64
C GLY A 144 -7.76 4.52 3.12
N SER A 145 -7.01 5.56 3.48
CA SER A 145 -7.06 6.17 4.81
C SER A 145 -8.30 7.05 5.00
N VAL A 146 -8.80 7.14 6.22
CA VAL A 146 -9.87 8.03 6.61
C VAL A 146 -9.32 9.43 6.76
N ILE A 147 -10.00 10.37 6.10
CA ILE A 147 -9.71 11.79 6.15
C ILE A 147 -10.94 12.53 6.70
N TRP A 148 -10.69 13.58 7.45
CA TRP A 148 -11.69 14.33 8.20
C TRP A 148 -11.52 15.84 8.04
N THR A 149 -12.61 16.58 7.88
CA THR A 149 -12.55 18.05 7.67
C THR A 149 -12.34 18.88 8.93
N GLY A 150 -12.23 18.26 10.10
CA GLY A 150 -12.19 18.98 11.38
C GLY A 150 -13.56 19.30 11.98
N THR A 151 -14.62 19.27 11.15
CA THR A 151 -15.95 19.77 11.54
C THR A 151 -17.11 18.80 11.25
N GLY A 152 -16.87 17.69 10.54
CA GLY A 152 -17.88 16.62 10.48
C GLY A 152 -17.78 15.61 9.34
N SER A 153 -17.23 15.97 8.17
CA SER A 153 -17.19 15.03 7.04
C SER A 153 -16.06 14.03 7.24
N LEU A 154 -16.40 12.74 7.35
CA LEU A 154 -15.47 11.62 7.20
C LEU A 154 -15.55 11.14 5.75
N CYS A 155 -14.41 11.05 5.10
CA CYS A 155 -14.25 10.50 3.77
C CYS A 155 -12.97 9.66 3.70
N THR A 156 -12.66 9.16 2.52
CA THR A 156 -11.49 8.32 2.29
C THR A 156 -10.53 9.00 1.31
N ALA A 157 -9.23 8.95 1.59
CA ALA A 157 -8.18 9.35 0.65
C ALA A 157 -8.17 8.38 -0.54
N GLY A 158 -8.10 8.88 -1.77
CA GLY A 158 -8.11 8.09 -2.99
C GLY A 158 -6.71 7.67 -3.40
N PHE A 159 -6.12 8.37 -4.37
CA PHE A 159 -4.79 8.00 -4.87
C PHE A 159 -3.81 9.16 -4.82
N ALA A 160 -2.57 8.86 -4.45
CA ALA A 160 -1.47 9.78 -4.68
C ALA A 160 -1.26 9.99 -6.18
N ALA A 161 -1.01 11.23 -6.57
CA ALA A 161 -0.70 11.64 -7.93
C ALA A 161 0.32 12.78 -7.92
N ARG A 162 0.79 13.15 -9.11
CA ARG A 162 1.69 14.29 -9.32
C ARG A 162 1.11 15.23 -10.35
N THR A 163 1.23 16.53 -10.10
CA THR A 163 0.92 17.58 -11.07
C THR A 163 1.95 17.60 -12.20
N SER A 164 1.69 18.37 -13.26
CA SER A 164 2.68 18.64 -14.32
C SER A 164 3.97 19.31 -13.83
N THR A 165 3.92 20.00 -12.68
CA THR A 165 5.08 20.58 -12.00
C THR A 165 5.74 19.62 -11.01
N ASN A 166 5.35 18.35 -11.02
CA ASN A 166 5.83 17.29 -10.14
C ASN A 166 5.48 17.47 -8.65
N ALA A 167 4.54 18.36 -8.32
CA ALA A 167 4.03 18.50 -6.95
C ALA A 167 3.14 17.30 -6.60
N GLN A 168 3.28 16.77 -5.38
CA GLN A 168 2.47 15.65 -4.91
C GLN A 168 1.08 16.13 -4.48
N VAL A 169 0.07 15.34 -4.85
CA VAL A 169 -1.32 15.55 -4.45
C VAL A 169 -1.99 14.21 -4.10
N MET A 170 -3.01 14.25 -3.26
CA MET A 170 -3.92 13.13 -3.00
C MET A 170 -5.26 13.41 -3.67
N ILE A 171 -5.73 12.50 -4.52
CA ILE A 171 -7.06 12.56 -5.15
C ILE A 171 -8.10 12.07 -4.13
N THR A 172 -9.27 12.71 -4.06
CA THR A 172 -10.44 12.23 -3.30
C THR A 172 -11.74 12.79 -3.93
N ALA A 173 -12.90 12.45 -3.36
CA ALA A 173 -14.19 12.91 -3.85
C ALA A 173 -14.44 14.38 -3.46
N ARG A 174 -15.00 15.17 -4.38
CA ARG A 174 -15.21 16.61 -4.14
C ARG A 174 -16.29 16.87 -3.10
N HIS A 175 -17.39 16.12 -3.14
CA HIS A 175 -18.53 16.33 -2.25
C HIS A 175 -18.18 16.19 -0.76
N CYS A 176 -17.03 15.56 -0.46
CA CYS A 176 -16.48 15.42 0.88
C CYS A 176 -16.13 16.76 1.55
N GLY A 177 -15.66 17.75 0.77
CA GLY A 177 -15.32 19.07 1.29
C GLY A 177 -14.21 19.75 0.51
N ALA A 178 -14.58 20.60 -0.44
CA ALA A 178 -13.65 21.42 -1.21
C ALA A 178 -13.18 22.67 -0.44
N ASN A 179 -12.01 23.20 -0.78
CA ASN A 179 -11.43 24.42 -0.19
C ASN A 179 -11.24 24.39 1.34
N THR A 180 -11.09 23.20 1.92
CA THR A 180 -10.91 23.01 3.38
C THR A 180 -9.62 22.27 3.72
N ASN A 181 -9.28 22.31 5.00
CA ASN A 181 -8.20 21.51 5.58
C ASN A 181 -8.71 20.11 5.93
N TRP A 182 -7.83 19.13 5.76
CA TRP A 182 -8.09 17.72 6.02
C TRP A 182 -7.11 17.18 7.05
N TYR A 183 -7.60 16.27 7.88
CA TYR A 183 -6.88 15.69 9.00
C TYR A 183 -7.16 14.20 9.14
N THR A 184 -6.31 13.46 9.84
CA THR A 184 -6.67 12.13 10.32
C THR A 184 -7.68 12.23 11.46
N PRO A 185 -8.63 11.29 11.61
CA PRO A 185 -9.67 11.40 12.62
C PRO A 185 -9.19 11.14 14.06
N LEU A 186 -8.18 10.27 14.30
CA LEU A 186 -7.79 9.92 15.67
C LEU A 186 -6.91 10.98 16.34
N TYR A 187 -5.84 11.43 15.68
CA TYR A 187 -4.90 12.40 16.25
C TYR A 187 -4.86 13.74 15.50
N GLN A 188 -5.77 13.95 14.55
CA GLN A 188 -5.90 15.22 13.83
C GLN A 188 -4.61 15.63 13.14
N LEU A 189 -3.86 14.66 12.61
CA LEU A 189 -2.66 14.94 11.83
C LEU A 189 -3.07 15.61 10.53
N TYR A 190 -2.42 16.72 10.19
CA TYR A 190 -2.75 17.46 8.98
C TYR A 190 -2.40 16.67 7.72
N VAL A 191 -3.41 16.31 6.94
CA VAL A 191 -3.30 15.55 5.67
C VAL A 191 -3.12 16.50 4.48
N GLY A 192 -3.55 17.75 4.62
CA GLY A 192 -3.36 18.79 3.61
C GLY A 192 -4.60 19.64 3.38
N ARG A 193 -4.54 20.48 2.35
CA ARG A 193 -5.63 21.36 1.94
C ARG A 193 -6.20 20.94 0.60
N SER A 194 -7.51 20.76 0.53
CA SER A 194 -8.22 20.48 -0.73
C SER A 194 -8.40 21.75 -1.57
N ASN A 195 -8.34 21.61 -2.89
CA ASN A 195 -8.73 22.66 -3.83
C ASN A 195 -10.27 22.72 -4.02
N SER A 196 -10.73 23.48 -5.02
CA SER A 196 -12.16 23.62 -5.37
C SER A 196 -12.78 22.38 -6.03
N GLY A 197 -11.94 21.50 -6.58
CA GLY A 197 -12.34 20.30 -7.32
C GLY A 197 -13.16 20.56 -8.58
N SER A 198 -13.75 19.47 -9.10
CA SER A 198 -14.70 19.45 -10.22
C SER A 198 -16.00 18.79 -9.76
N ALA A 199 -17.12 19.51 -9.86
CA ALA A 199 -18.45 18.96 -9.55
C ALA A 199 -18.91 17.92 -10.58
N ALA A 200 -18.55 18.13 -11.85
CA ALA A 200 -18.87 17.21 -12.94
C ALA A 200 -18.15 15.85 -12.80
N LEU A 201 -16.98 15.83 -12.17
CA LEU A 201 -16.26 14.58 -11.89
C LEU A 201 -16.40 14.12 -10.44
N ASP A 202 -17.07 14.88 -9.58
CA ASP A 202 -17.04 14.68 -8.12
C ASP A 202 -15.63 14.36 -7.59
N ALA A 203 -14.62 15.07 -8.07
CA ALA A 203 -13.22 14.80 -7.73
C ALA A 203 -12.50 16.09 -7.36
N MET A 204 -11.55 15.98 -6.43
CA MET A 204 -10.69 17.08 -6.01
C MET A 204 -9.30 16.57 -5.65
N THR A 205 -8.36 17.49 -5.44
CA THR A 205 -7.02 17.17 -4.97
C THR A 205 -6.74 17.84 -3.63
N ILE A 206 -6.02 17.13 -2.76
CA ILE A 206 -5.44 17.61 -1.49
C ILE A 206 -3.93 17.75 -1.69
N SER A 207 -3.36 18.86 -1.25
CA SER A 207 -1.92 19.17 -1.35
C SER A 207 -1.32 19.58 0.00
N GLU A 208 -0.04 19.95 0.00
CA GLU A 208 0.75 20.45 1.16
C GLU A 208 1.39 19.37 2.05
N GLN A 209 1.19 18.09 1.74
CA GLN A 209 1.85 16.97 2.42
C GLN A 209 2.52 16.01 1.43
N THR A 210 3.21 15.00 1.97
CA THR A 210 3.73 13.91 1.14
C THR A 210 2.75 12.75 1.05
N TYR A 211 2.65 12.19 -0.16
CA TYR A 211 1.72 11.14 -0.53
C TYR A 211 2.46 10.04 -1.31
N GLN A 212 2.11 8.78 -1.09
CA GLN A 212 2.75 7.64 -1.74
C GLN A 212 1.77 6.82 -2.57
N GLY A 213 2.26 6.26 -3.68
CA GLY A 213 1.53 5.39 -4.59
C GLY A 213 1.23 4.02 -3.99
N ALA A 214 0.49 3.98 -2.90
CA ALA A 214 0.06 2.78 -2.19
C ALA A 214 -1.38 2.96 -1.68
N VAL A 215 -2.08 1.84 -1.51
CA VAL A 215 -3.46 1.79 -1.00
C VAL A 215 -3.57 0.78 0.13
N PHE A 216 -4.24 1.15 1.20
CA PHE A 216 -4.60 0.24 2.29
C PHE A 216 -5.48 -0.90 1.78
N THR A 217 -5.21 -2.11 2.24
CA THR A 217 -5.99 -3.33 1.98
C THR A 217 -6.43 -3.95 3.30
N GLY A 218 -7.23 -5.03 3.26
CA GLY A 218 -7.79 -5.63 4.46
C GLY A 218 -8.88 -4.78 5.14
N PRO A 219 -9.26 -5.09 6.39
CA PRO A 219 -10.38 -4.47 7.09
C PRO A 219 -10.17 -2.96 7.36
N PHE A 220 -11.21 -2.29 7.84
CA PHE A 220 -11.20 -0.84 8.13
C PHE A 220 -10.17 -0.39 9.18
N ASN A 221 -9.67 -1.32 10.00
CA ASN A 221 -8.62 -1.11 10.99
C ASN A 221 -7.25 -1.66 10.56
N SER A 222 -7.10 -2.00 9.27
CA SER A 222 -5.85 -2.53 8.74
C SER A 222 -4.75 -1.48 8.63
N ASN A 223 -3.51 -1.95 8.71
CA ASN A 223 -2.27 -1.23 8.44
C ASN A 223 -1.50 -1.81 7.23
N TYR A 224 -2.11 -2.74 6.46
CA TYR A 224 -1.48 -3.33 5.29
C TYR A 224 -1.73 -2.48 4.05
N GLY A 225 -0.68 -2.21 3.28
CA GLY A 225 -0.76 -1.49 2.01
C GLY A 225 -0.23 -2.32 0.85
N VAL A 226 -0.77 -2.07 -0.35
CA VAL A 226 -0.28 -2.63 -1.61
C VAL A 226 0.09 -1.49 -2.56
N PRO A 227 1.21 -1.58 -3.30
CA PRO A 227 1.62 -0.55 -4.23
C PRO A 227 0.65 -0.40 -5.41
N ILE A 228 0.51 0.84 -5.86
CA ILE A 228 -0.10 1.18 -7.16
C ILE A 228 1.00 1.16 -8.21
N VAL A 229 0.81 0.35 -9.25
CA VAL A 229 1.77 0.17 -10.35
C VAL A 229 1.38 0.93 -11.61
N GLY A 230 0.18 1.52 -11.62
CA GLY A 230 -0.34 2.31 -12.73
C GLY A 230 -1.82 2.58 -12.61
N TRP A 231 -2.44 2.95 -13.73
CA TRP A 231 -3.90 3.09 -13.83
C TRP A 231 -4.41 2.34 -15.07
N ALA A 232 -5.68 1.96 -15.04
CA ALA A 232 -6.38 1.37 -16.16
C ALA A 232 -7.83 1.86 -16.22
N SER A 233 -8.47 1.71 -17.37
CA SER A 233 -9.91 1.93 -17.50
C SER A 233 -10.69 0.79 -16.85
N ALA A 234 -11.83 1.11 -16.25
CA ALA A 234 -12.79 0.10 -15.81
C ALA A 234 -13.35 -0.65 -17.03
N VAL A 235 -13.33 -1.99 -16.97
CA VAL A 235 -13.83 -2.87 -18.04
C VAL A 235 -15.11 -3.55 -17.57
N LEU A 236 -16.15 -3.50 -18.41
CA LEU A 236 -17.43 -4.13 -18.13
C LEU A 236 -17.24 -5.65 -17.87
N ASN A 237 -17.91 -6.16 -16.84
CA ASN A 237 -17.82 -7.53 -16.30
C ASN A 237 -16.51 -7.93 -15.63
N ASP A 238 -15.51 -7.05 -15.55
CA ASP A 238 -14.29 -7.34 -14.80
C ASP A 238 -14.52 -7.22 -13.28
N VAL A 239 -13.64 -7.82 -12.49
CA VAL A 239 -13.68 -7.76 -11.02
C VAL A 239 -12.80 -6.62 -10.52
N ALA A 240 -13.31 -5.86 -9.56
CA ALA A 240 -12.58 -4.79 -8.90
C ALA A 240 -12.64 -4.94 -7.38
N CYS A 241 -11.63 -4.39 -6.71
CA CYS A 241 -11.71 -4.15 -5.28
C CYS A 241 -12.07 -2.71 -4.98
N THR A 242 -12.91 -2.51 -3.97
CA THR A 242 -13.18 -1.20 -3.37
C THR A 242 -12.45 -1.11 -2.03
N SER A 243 -11.75 -0.01 -1.78
CA SER A 243 -11.02 0.22 -0.53
C SER A 243 -11.53 1.49 0.14
N GLY A 244 -12.55 1.33 0.99
CA GLY A 244 -13.10 2.40 1.81
C GLY A 244 -12.40 2.51 3.16
N GLY A 245 -12.24 3.72 3.67
CA GLY A 245 -11.66 3.94 5.00
C GLY A 245 -12.52 3.39 6.14
N LEU A 246 -13.85 3.33 5.93
CA LEU A 246 -14.80 2.83 6.93
C LEU A 246 -15.20 1.37 6.66
N SER A 247 -15.36 0.96 5.40
CA SER A 247 -15.72 -0.44 5.08
C SER A 247 -14.51 -1.38 4.99
N GLY A 248 -13.31 -0.84 4.77
CA GLY A 248 -12.13 -1.63 4.43
C GLY A 248 -12.09 -2.00 2.95
N ASN A 249 -11.31 -3.03 2.62
CA ASN A 249 -11.11 -3.50 1.27
C ASN A 249 -11.95 -4.76 0.96
N ASP A 250 -12.72 -4.70 -0.11
CA ASP A 250 -13.54 -5.81 -0.61
C ASP A 250 -13.28 -6.02 -2.11
N CYS A 251 -12.85 -7.22 -2.48
CA CYS A 251 -12.49 -7.59 -3.86
C CYS A 251 -13.55 -8.43 -4.57
N ASN A 252 -14.73 -8.60 -3.98
CA ASN A 252 -15.79 -9.44 -4.51
C ASN A 252 -16.86 -8.61 -5.24
N THR A 253 -16.44 -7.63 -6.03
CA THR A 253 -17.33 -6.74 -6.78
C THR A 253 -17.07 -6.84 -8.28
N ARG A 254 -18.14 -6.85 -9.07
CA ARG A 254 -18.07 -6.87 -10.54
C ARG A 254 -18.48 -5.53 -11.10
N ILE A 255 -17.78 -5.06 -12.11
CA ILE A 255 -18.15 -3.87 -12.86
C ILE A 255 -19.36 -4.20 -13.74
N THR A 256 -20.51 -3.61 -13.44
CA THR A 256 -21.79 -3.92 -14.12
C THR A 256 -22.17 -2.90 -15.18
N GLU A 257 -21.64 -1.69 -15.11
CA GLU A 257 -21.88 -0.62 -16.07
C GLU A 257 -20.62 0.25 -16.20
N THR A 258 -20.37 0.81 -17.38
CA THR A 258 -19.28 1.75 -17.64
C THR A 258 -19.80 2.95 -18.44
N ASN A 259 -19.09 4.08 -18.34
CA ASN A 259 -19.43 5.32 -19.02
C ASN A 259 -20.85 5.86 -18.68
N ILE A 260 -21.25 5.71 -17.43
CA ILE A 260 -22.53 6.21 -16.94
C ILE A 260 -22.39 7.64 -16.41
N TYR A 261 -23.52 8.35 -16.36
CA TYR A 261 -23.64 9.65 -15.72
C TYR A 261 -24.82 9.61 -14.76
N PHE A 262 -24.66 10.22 -13.59
CA PHE A 262 -25.68 10.22 -12.55
C PHE A 262 -25.84 11.62 -11.95
N ASN A 263 -26.96 11.83 -11.26
CA ASN A 263 -27.18 13.08 -10.55
C ASN A 263 -26.59 12.96 -9.14
N LEU A 264 -25.59 13.79 -8.83
CA LEU A 264 -25.05 13.94 -7.48
C LEU A 264 -25.21 15.39 -7.02
N ASN A 265 -26.03 15.60 -5.99
CA ASN A 265 -26.30 16.93 -5.42
C ASN A 265 -26.71 17.97 -6.48
N GLY A 266 -27.52 17.58 -7.46
CA GLY A 266 -28.00 18.45 -8.53
C GLY A 266 -27.06 18.58 -9.73
N ASN A 267 -25.90 17.93 -9.73
CA ASN A 267 -24.93 17.97 -10.83
C ASN A 267 -25.01 16.70 -11.66
N VAL A 268 -24.84 16.82 -12.98
CA VAL A 268 -24.55 15.67 -13.84
C VAL A 268 -23.09 15.28 -13.62
N THR A 269 -22.88 14.09 -13.05
CA THR A 269 -21.58 13.60 -12.61
C THR A 269 -21.15 12.37 -13.42
N GLY A 270 -19.93 12.38 -13.94
CA GLY A 270 -19.36 11.30 -14.76
C GLY A 270 -18.23 11.77 -15.68
N PRO A 271 -17.65 10.88 -16.52
CA PRO A 271 -18.09 9.50 -16.75
C PRO A 271 -17.70 8.58 -15.59
N ALA A 272 -18.66 7.76 -15.17
CA ALA A 272 -18.52 6.84 -14.05
C ALA A 272 -18.67 5.38 -14.48
N PHE A 273 -18.42 4.47 -13.56
CA PHE A 273 -18.72 3.05 -13.69
C PHE A 273 -19.39 2.54 -12.40
N VAL A 274 -20.11 1.44 -12.50
CA VAL A 274 -20.85 0.84 -11.39
C VAL A 274 -20.18 -0.47 -11.01
N THR A 275 -20.02 -0.73 -9.71
CA THR A 275 -19.73 -2.07 -9.20
C THR A 275 -20.91 -2.62 -8.40
N GLU A 276 -21.12 -3.93 -8.51
CA GLU A 276 -22.08 -4.67 -7.70
C GLU A 276 -21.37 -5.84 -7.00
N HIS A 277 -21.60 -5.99 -5.70
CA HIS A 277 -21.02 -7.06 -4.91
C HIS A 277 -21.64 -8.42 -5.26
N LEU A 278 -20.80 -9.40 -5.60
CA LEU A 278 -21.21 -10.69 -6.15
C LEU A 278 -22.00 -11.56 -5.17
N ALA A 279 -21.73 -11.45 -3.86
CA ALA A 279 -22.52 -12.14 -2.83
C ALA A 279 -23.68 -11.30 -2.24
N GLY A 280 -23.97 -10.13 -2.82
CA GLY A 280 -25.07 -9.27 -2.37
C GLY A 280 -24.85 -8.54 -1.03
N VAL A 281 -23.62 -8.46 -0.53
CA VAL A 281 -23.26 -7.77 0.72
C VAL A 281 -23.06 -6.27 0.46
N ALA A 282 -23.44 -5.44 1.43
CA ALA A 282 -23.25 -4.01 1.39
C ALA A 282 -21.80 -3.60 1.72
N SER A 283 -20.90 -3.73 0.73
CA SER A 283 -19.45 -3.58 0.90
C SER A 283 -18.93 -2.13 0.80
N VAL A 284 -19.75 -1.19 0.37
CA VAL A 284 -19.41 0.24 0.27
C VAL A 284 -20.50 1.06 0.95
N GLY A 285 -20.13 2.13 1.65
CA GLY A 285 -21.11 3.01 2.28
C GLY A 285 -20.63 4.43 2.51
N GLN A 286 -21.47 5.19 3.21
CA GLN A 286 -21.14 6.54 3.64
C GLN A 286 -19.80 6.55 4.38
N GLY A 287 -18.97 7.53 4.04
CA GLY A 287 -17.59 7.68 4.50
C GLY A 287 -16.53 6.99 3.64
N ASP A 288 -16.90 6.05 2.77
CA ASP A 288 -15.97 5.46 1.79
C ASP A 288 -15.76 6.35 0.56
N SER A 289 -16.54 7.43 0.44
CA SER A 289 -16.41 8.46 -0.60
C SER A 289 -14.97 8.94 -0.75
N GLY A 290 -14.50 8.96 -1.99
CA GLY A 290 -13.13 9.28 -2.37
C GLY A 290 -12.18 8.08 -2.34
N GLY A 291 -12.57 6.96 -1.73
CA GLY A 291 -11.74 5.78 -1.56
C GLY A 291 -11.39 5.08 -2.88
N PRO A 292 -10.27 4.35 -2.96
CA PRO A 292 -9.82 3.66 -4.15
C PRO A 292 -10.77 2.58 -4.64
N THR A 293 -10.96 2.52 -5.95
CA THR A 293 -11.41 1.32 -6.68
C THR A 293 -10.27 0.85 -7.56
N ILE A 294 -9.84 -0.40 -7.36
CA ILE A 294 -8.58 -0.95 -7.84
C ILE A 294 -8.79 -2.25 -8.60
N GLY A 295 -7.98 -2.44 -9.65
CA GLY A 295 -7.90 -3.66 -10.44
C GLY A 295 -6.60 -4.41 -10.16
N TYR A 296 -6.62 -5.73 -10.36
CA TYR A 296 -5.43 -6.57 -10.23
C TYR A 296 -4.43 -6.39 -11.37
N ASP A 297 -3.15 -6.44 -11.05
CA ASP A 297 -2.06 -6.50 -12.03
C ASP A 297 -0.88 -7.33 -11.49
N THR A 298 -0.01 -7.79 -12.38
CA THR A 298 1.25 -8.42 -11.97
C THR A 298 2.12 -7.40 -11.22
N GLY A 299 2.37 -7.65 -9.93
CA GLY A 299 3.25 -6.82 -9.10
C GLY A 299 2.56 -5.72 -8.29
N GLY A 300 1.23 -5.60 -8.33
CA GLY A 300 0.47 -4.66 -7.49
C GLY A 300 -0.94 -4.40 -7.99
N PHE A 301 -1.46 -3.21 -7.71
CA PHE A 301 -2.78 -2.79 -8.17
C PHE A 301 -2.73 -1.66 -9.18
N ARG A 302 -3.73 -1.61 -10.05
CA ARG A 302 -3.99 -0.45 -10.91
C ARG A 302 -5.15 0.35 -10.36
N ALA A 303 -5.01 1.67 -10.37
CA ALA A 303 -6.13 2.56 -10.09
C ALA A 303 -7.17 2.44 -11.22
N LEU A 304 -8.44 2.26 -10.87
CA LEU A 304 -9.58 2.28 -11.80
C LEU A 304 -10.46 3.53 -11.62
N GLY A 305 -10.66 3.92 -10.37
CA GLY A 305 -11.50 5.07 -10.03
C GLY A 305 -11.58 5.35 -8.55
N ILE A 306 -12.31 6.39 -8.17
CA ILE A 306 -12.64 6.68 -6.76
C ILE A 306 -14.13 6.44 -6.51
N ILE A 307 -14.47 5.94 -5.33
CA ILE A 307 -15.85 5.79 -4.86
C ILE A 307 -16.49 7.18 -4.77
N SER A 308 -17.67 7.37 -5.35
CA SER A 308 -18.39 8.65 -5.30
C SER A 308 -19.74 8.51 -4.61
N ALA A 309 -20.49 7.45 -4.91
CA ALA A 309 -21.82 7.26 -4.36
C ALA A 309 -22.18 5.78 -4.21
N VAL A 310 -23.27 5.53 -3.51
CA VAL A 310 -23.89 4.21 -3.38
C VAL A 310 -25.35 4.26 -3.84
N ALA A 311 -25.86 3.17 -4.38
CA ALA A 311 -27.28 3.07 -4.69
C ALA A 311 -28.08 2.87 -3.41
N THR A 312 -29.19 3.58 -3.25
CA THR A 312 -30.08 3.53 -2.08
C THR A 312 -31.43 2.90 -2.43
N GLY A 313 -32.12 2.37 -1.42
CA GLY A 313 -33.35 1.60 -1.55
C GLY A 313 -33.21 0.18 -1.02
N GLN A 314 -34.34 -0.39 -0.56
CA GLN A 314 -34.40 -1.68 0.14
C GLN A 314 -33.77 -2.84 -0.65
N GLN A 315 -33.76 -2.78 -1.98
CA GLN A 315 -33.12 -3.81 -2.80
C GLN A 315 -31.58 -3.74 -2.84
N PHE A 316 -30.96 -2.62 -2.48
CA PHE A 316 -29.51 -2.41 -2.59
C PHE A 316 -28.82 -2.29 -1.23
N GLU A 317 -29.52 -1.72 -0.25
CA GLU A 317 -28.99 -1.48 1.09
C GLU A 317 -28.85 -2.77 1.90
N GLY A 318 -27.90 -2.77 2.84
CA GLY A 318 -27.67 -3.88 3.75
C GLY A 318 -26.79 -3.47 4.92
N THR A 319 -26.43 -4.44 5.76
CA THR A 319 -25.54 -4.20 6.91
C THR A 319 -24.17 -3.72 6.45
N CYS A 320 -23.77 -2.56 6.96
CA CYS A 320 -22.47 -1.98 6.72
C CYS A 320 -21.35 -2.91 7.13
N GLN A 321 -20.36 -3.09 6.25
CA GLN A 321 -19.10 -3.71 6.60
C GLN A 321 -18.20 -2.70 7.34
N GLY A 322 -17.33 -3.21 8.21
CA GLY A 322 -16.34 -2.41 8.93
C GLY A 322 -16.93 -1.52 10.03
N TYR A 323 -16.57 -0.23 10.03
CA TYR A 323 -17.03 0.73 11.01
C TYR A 323 -18.48 1.13 10.77
N ASP A 324 -19.39 0.62 11.58
CA ASP A 324 -20.82 0.91 11.50
C ASP A 324 -21.24 1.86 12.63
N TYR A 325 -21.78 3.02 12.27
CA TYR A 325 -22.33 4.00 13.20
C TYR A 325 -23.81 4.20 12.89
N THR A 326 -24.59 4.58 13.91
CA THR A 326 -26.04 4.74 13.77
C THR A 326 -26.40 5.65 12.60
N GLY A 327 -27.16 5.11 11.64
CA GLY A 327 -27.63 5.84 10.47
C GLY A 327 -26.69 5.82 9.27
N ARG A 328 -25.55 5.11 9.33
CA ARG A 328 -24.69 4.88 8.17
C ARG A 328 -25.43 4.05 7.12
N VAL A 329 -25.42 4.52 5.88
CA VAL A 329 -26.00 3.80 4.74
C VAL A 329 -24.90 3.09 3.97
N CYS A 330 -25.07 1.78 3.77
CA CYS A 330 -24.19 0.97 2.94
C CYS A 330 -24.99 0.21 1.90
N SER A 331 -24.34 -0.07 0.77
CA SER A 331 -24.97 -0.68 -0.40
C SER A 331 -24.07 -1.73 -1.02
N ARG A 332 -24.69 -2.73 -1.63
CA ARG A 332 -24.02 -3.70 -2.49
C ARG A 332 -23.69 -3.15 -3.88
N VAL A 333 -24.19 -1.94 -4.20
CA VAL A 333 -23.97 -1.26 -5.49
C VAL A 333 -23.33 0.10 -5.25
N ALA A 334 -22.18 0.34 -5.88
CA ALA A 334 -21.41 1.58 -5.75
C ALA A 334 -21.11 2.20 -7.11
N LEU A 335 -21.05 3.53 -7.15
CA LEU A 335 -20.73 4.33 -8.32
C LEU A 335 -19.36 4.97 -8.14
N HIS A 336 -18.55 4.90 -9.18
CA HIS A 336 -17.13 5.25 -9.15
C HIS A 336 -16.79 6.19 -10.30
N ILE A 337 -15.98 7.21 -10.03
CA ILE A 337 -15.50 8.13 -11.07
C ILE A 337 -14.24 7.55 -11.70
N ASN A 338 -14.21 7.47 -13.04
CA ASN A 338 -13.06 6.92 -13.76
C ASN A 338 -11.78 7.71 -13.47
N ILE A 339 -10.72 7.01 -13.04
CA ILE A 339 -9.45 7.64 -12.70
C ILE A 339 -8.83 8.37 -13.90
N GLY A 340 -8.93 7.78 -15.11
CA GLY A 340 -8.39 8.40 -16.33
C GLY A 340 -9.01 9.77 -16.61
N SER A 341 -10.30 9.95 -16.34
CA SER A 341 -11.00 11.24 -16.49
C SER A 341 -10.52 12.27 -15.47
N ILE A 342 -10.28 11.85 -14.22
CA ILE A 342 -9.72 12.71 -13.18
C ILE A 342 -8.29 13.14 -13.55
N LEU A 343 -7.44 12.19 -13.94
CA LEU A 343 -6.05 12.44 -14.32
C LEU A 343 -5.98 13.41 -15.50
N SER A 344 -6.80 13.20 -16.54
CA SER A 344 -6.86 14.10 -17.70
C SER A 344 -7.36 15.50 -17.32
N HIS A 345 -8.43 15.60 -16.52
CA HIS A 345 -9.03 16.88 -16.16
C HIS A 345 -8.10 17.77 -15.32
N PHE A 346 -7.40 17.18 -14.36
CA PHE A 346 -6.48 17.90 -13.47
C PHE A 346 -5.03 17.93 -13.96
N ASN A 347 -4.75 17.36 -15.14
CA ASN A 347 -3.41 17.19 -15.70
C ASN A 347 -2.44 16.53 -14.71
N LEU A 348 -2.83 15.35 -14.22
CA LEU A 348 -2.12 14.58 -13.21
C LEU A 348 -1.55 13.28 -13.79
N THR A 349 -0.46 12.82 -13.18
CA THR A 349 0.10 11.47 -13.38
C THR A 349 -0.06 10.69 -12.08
N ILE A 350 -0.59 9.46 -12.15
CA ILE A 350 -0.72 8.60 -10.97
C ILE A 350 0.66 8.36 -10.32
N ALA A 351 0.75 8.46 -8.99
CA ALA A 351 1.98 8.11 -8.30
C ALA A 351 2.08 6.59 -8.23
N THR A 352 3.19 6.04 -8.71
CA THR A 352 3.51 4.61 -8.58
C THR A 352 4.61 4.43 -7.54
N SER A 353 4.63 3.25 -6.92
CA SER A 353 5.75 2.81 -6.06
C SER A 353 6.90 2.25 -6.87
#